data_AF-A0A6C0IXI3-F1
#
_entry.id   AF-A0A6C0IXI3-F1
#
_cell.length_a   1.000
_cell.length_b   1.000
_cell.length_c   1.000
_cell.angle_alpha   90.00
_cell.angle_beta   90.00
_cell.angle_gamma   90.00
#
_symmetry.space_group_name_H-M   'P 1'
#
loop_
_entity.id
_entity.type
_entity.pdbx_description
1 polymer ?
#
loop_
_entity_poly.entity_id
_entity_poly.type
_entity_poly.pdbx_seq_one_letter_code
_entity_poly.pdbx_strand_id
1 'polypeptide(L)'
;MNEVETMNVDVATTSETETRENTIETFFEKIDELNNLTKWFNRQGRIFLRKSNKSRRRRNTSTNAKSGFSVPVKIDPILAEFLNVNPNEYMPRTEVTKRLTEYIKNNSLQCEDNKKLFVCDEKLAKVFSIDVGTQTNWFEMQKFLAKLLTSVKKDVANKDAGNAPTNAPANAPANAPAPAPAPAPAPVPGGEASKKKLKKAAV
;
A
#
# COMPACT_ATOMS: atom_id res chain seq x y z
N MET A 1 -1.86 -23.58 -101.15
CA MET A 1 -0.90 -23.46 -100.04
C MET A 1 -0.95 -22.01 -99.60
N ASN A 2 -1.74 -21.71 -98.56
CA ASN A 2 -1.69 -20.40 -97.90
C ASN A 2 -1.09 -20.68 -96.53
N GLU A 3 0.15 -20.24 -96.36
CA GLU A 3 0.93 -20.43 -95.15
C GLU A 3 0.32 -19.65 -93.98
N VAL A 4 0.44 -20.29 -92.82
CA VAL A 4 -0.08 -19.87 -91.54
C VAL A 4 0.88 -18.84 -90.94
N GLU A 5 0.43 -17.61 -90.73
CA GLU A 5 1.08 -16.69 -89.79
C GLU A 5 0.64 -17.05 -88.37
N THR A 6 1.52 -17.74 -87.62
CA THR A 6 1.42 -17.82 -86.16
C THR A 6 2.23 -16.68 -85.54
N MET A 7 1.54 -15.76 -84.87
CA MET A 7 2.14 -14.72 -84.03
C MET A 7 2.94 -15.35 -82.87
N ASN A 8 4.24 -15.06 -82.81
CA ASN A 8 5.05 -15.25 -81.60
C ASN A 8 4.87 -14.03 -80.69
N VAL A 9 4.40 -14.24 -79.46
CA VAL A 9 4.37 -13.22 -78.40
C VAL A 9 5.71 -13.27 -77.65
N ASP A 10 6.33 -12.10 -77.50
CA ASP A 10 7.69 -11.87 -77.05
C ASP A 10 8.02 -12.38 -75.62
N VAL A 11 9.17 -13.04 -75.50
CA VAL A 11 9.77 -13.59 -74.26
C VAL A 11 10.53 -12.51 -73.45
N ALA A 12 10.68 -11.29 -73.96
CA ALA A 12 11.48 -10.24 -73.31
C ALA A 12 10.72 -9.42 -72.24
N THR A 13 9.38 -9.41 -72.28
CA THR A 13 8.57 -8.57 -71.37
C THR A 13 8.43 -9.19 -69.97
N THR A 14 8.60 -10.50 -69.85
CA THR A 14 8.36 -11.25 -68.60
C THR A 14 9.45 -11.08 -67.54
N SER A 15 10.72 -10.80 -67.91
CA SER A 15 11.82 -10.64 -66.95
C SER A 15 11.86 -9.25 -66.27
N GLU A 16 11.50 -8.19 -67.00
CA GLU A 16 11.35 -6.85 -66.43
C GLU A 16 10.12 -6.73 -65.52
N THR A 17 9.03 -7.45 -65.81
CA THR A 17 7.86 -7.50 -64.92
C THR A 17 8.18 -8.27 -63.65
N GLU A 18 8.89 -9.40 -63.75
CA GLU A 18 9.28 -10.22 -62.60
C GLU A 18 10.25 -9.49 -61.65
N THR A 19 11.20 -8.72 -62.18
CA THR A 19 12.07 -7.87 -61.35
C THR A 19 11.34 -6.71 -60.68
N ARG A 20 10.33 -6.13 -61.33
CA ARG A 20 9.47 -5.08 -60.74
C ARG A 20 8.54 -5.63 -59.69
N GLU A 21 7.96 -6.81 -59.92
CA GLU A 21 7.13 -7.54 -58.95
C GLU A 21 7.95 -7.91 -57.71
N ASN A 22 9.15 -8.46 -57.87
CA ASN A 22 10.09 -8.71 -56.76
C ASN A 22 10.49 -7.43 -56.01
N THR A 23 10.63 -6.30 -56.71
CA THR A 23 10.90 -4.99 -56.08
C THR A 23 9.70 -4.47 -55.27
N ILE A 24 8.48 -4.77 -55.71
CA ILE A 24 7.25 -4.42 -55.01
C ILE A 24 7.06 -5.32 -53.78
N GLU A 25 7.33 -6.62 -53.89
CA GLU A 25 7.27 -7.56 -52.77
C GLU A 25 8.24 -7.18 -51.66
N THR A 26 9.50 -6.90 -52.01
CA THR A 26 10.51 -6.42 -51.05
C THR A 26 10.13 -5.08 -50.42
N PHE A 27 9.38 -4.23 -51.12
CA PHE A 27 8.87 -2.97 -50.56
C PHE A 27 7.76 -3.22 -49.53
N PHE A 28 6.84 -4.15 -49.79
CA PHE A 28 5.79 -4.52 -48.84
C PHE A 28 6.36 -5.19 -47.58
N GLU A 29 7.35 -6.06 -47.72
CA GLU A 29 8.06 -6.66 -46.57
C GLU A 29 8.67 -5.58 -45.67
N LYS A 30 9.29 -4.56 -46.27
CA LYS A 30 9.88 -3.44 -45.53
C LYS A 30 8.84 -2.58 -44.81
N ILE A 31 7.64 -2.42 -45.38
CA ILE A 31 6.51 -1.75 -44.71
C ILE A 31 6.07 -2.55 -43.48
N ASP A 32 5.98 -3.88 -43.59
CA ASP A 32 5.62 -4.74 -42.47
C ASP A 32 6.67 -4.73 -41.36
N GLU A 33 7.96 -4.72 -41.70
CA GLU A 33 9.05 -4.53 -40.75
C GLU A 33 8.92 -3.21 -39.98
N LEU A 34 8.64 -2.11 -40.68
CA LEU A 34 8.44 -0.79 -40.07
C LEU A 34 7.19 -0.75 -39.18
N ASN A 35 6.10 -1.39 -39.59
CA ASN A 35 4.88 -1.50 -38.78
C ASN A 35 5.12 -2.33 -37.52
N ASN A 36 5.87 -3.43 -37.63
CA ASN A 36 6.24 -4.27 -36.51
C ASN A 36 7.18 -3.55 -35.54
N LEU A 37 8.15 -2.79 -36.05
CA LEU A 37 9.04 -1.95 -35.25
C LEU A 37 8.26 -0.85 -34.53
N THR A 38 7.30 -0.21 -35.20
CA THR A 38 6.42 0.81 -34.61
C THR A 38 5.57 0.21 -33.48
N LYS A 39 5.01 -0.99 -33.67
CA LYS A 39 4.29 -1.73 -32.62
C LYS A 39 5.20 -2.06 -31.43
N TRP A 40 6.44 -2.51 -31.70
CA TRP A 40 7.43 -2.81 -30.67
C TRP A 40 7.80 -1.56 -29.86
N PHE A 41 8.08 -0.43 -30.52
CA PHE A 41 8.42 0.83 -29.85
C PHE A 41 7.30 1.33 -28.94
N ASN A 42 6.06 1.33 -29.43
CA ASN A 42 4.88 1.68 -28.63
C ASN A 42 4.67 0.75 -27.44
N ARG A 43 4.98 -0.55 -27.58
CA ARG A 43 4.97 -1.52 -26.48
C ARG A 43 6.04 -1.20 -25.44
N GLN A 44 7.27 -0.90 -25.86
CA GLN A 44 8.36 -0.53 -24.94
C GLN A 44 8.06 0.77 -24.20
N GLY A 45 7.53 1.79 -24.89
CA GLY A 45 7.08 3.04 -24.28
C GLY A 45 6.03 2.82 -23.19
N ARG A 46 5.04 1.94 -23.42
CA ARG A 46 4.03 1.56 -22.41
C ARG A 46 4.64 0.84 -21.21
N ILE A 47 5.59 -0.07 -21.42
CA ILE A 47 6.26 -0.80 -20.34
C ILE A 47 7.06 0.17 -19.47
N PHE A 48 7.80 1.09 -20.09
CA PHE A 48 8.56 2.14 -19.41
C PHE A 48 7.65 3.06 -18.58
N LEU A 49 6.56 3.55 -19.17
CA LEU A 49 5.59 4.40 -18.47
C LEU A 49 4.93 3.66 -17.28
N ARG A 50 4.62 2.37 -17.44
CA ARG A 50 4.09 1.52 -16.36
C ARG A 50 5.09 1.33 -15.23
N LYS A 51 6.37 1.15 -15.54
CA LYS A 51 7.45 0.99 -14.54
C LYS A 51 7.64 2.28 -13.74
N SER A 52 7.68 3.43 -14.42
CA SER A 52 7.79 4.75 -13.78
C SER A 52 6.58 5.06 -12.89
N ASN A 53 5.35 4.85 -13.38
CA ASN A 53 4.13 5.05 -12.60
C ASN A 53 4.00 4.09 -11.41
N LYS A 54 4.48 2.85 -11.53
CA LYS A 54 4.50 1.88 -10.41
C LYS A 54 5.46 2.32 -9.30
N SER A 55 6.63 2.85 -9.65
CA SER A 55 7.57 3.43 -8.68
C SER A 55 6.98 4.67 -7.97
N ARG A 56 6.33 5.56 -8.73
CA ARG A 56 5.65 6.74 -8.17
C ARG A 56 4.50 6.37 -7.23
N ARG A 57 3.67 5.39 -7.61
CA ARG A 57 2.61 4.86 -6.73
C ARG A 57 3.17 4.29 -5.42
N ARG A 58 4.27 3.52 -5.47
CA ARG A 58 4.91 2.95 -4.27
C ARG A 58 5.44 4.03 -3.32
N ARG A 59 6.05 5.10 -3.84
CA ARG A 59 6.53 6.23 -3.02
C ARG A 59 5.41 7.00 -2.35
N ASN A 60 4.26 7.16 -3.01
CA ASN A 60 3.08 7.82 -2.44
C ASN A 60 2.37 6.95 -1.38
N THR A 61 2.45 5.62 -1.46
CA THR A 61 1.92 4.74 -0.41
C THR A 61 2.81 4.72 0.85
N SER A 62 4.11 4.98 0.70
CA SER A 62 5.10 4.82 1.78
C SER A 62 5.23 6.00 2.74
N THR A 63 4.75 7.20 2.40
CA THR A 63 5.21 8.42 3.09
C THR A 63 4.17 9.17 3.91
N ASN A 64 2.86 8.86 3.87
CA ASN A 64 1.94 9.52 4.80
C ASN A 64 0.53 8.94 4.93
N ALA A 65 0.19 7.85 4.24
CA ALA A 65 -1.08 7.19 4.47
C ALA A 65 -0.95 6.31 5.72
N LYS A 66 -1.32 6.85 6.90
CA LYS A 66 -1.58 6.05 8.10
C LYS A 66 -2.46 4.88 7.64
N SER A 67 -1.90 3.68 7.67
CA SER A 67 -2.53 2.46 7.12
C SER A 67 -3.97 2.38 7.60
N GLY A 68 -4.92 1.98 6.75
CA GLY A 68 -6.34 1.89 7.12
C GLY A 68 -6.61 1.01 8.35
N PHE A 69 -5.65 0.17 8.72
CA PHE A 69 -5.65 -0.67 9.90
C PHE A 69 -5.24 0.06 11.20
N SER A 70 -4.52 1.18 11.08
CA SER A 70 -4.09 2.02 12.20
C SER A 70 -5.06 3.17 12.49
N VAL A 71 -6.26 3.13 11.89
CA VAL A 71 -7.30 4.12 12.16
C VAL A 71 -7.76 3.98 13.61
N PRO A 72 -7.69 5.05 14.42
CA PRO A 72 -8.17 5.02 15.80
C PRO A 72 -9.70 4.81 15.81
N VAL A 73 -10.17 3.90 16.67
CA VAL A 73 -11.57 3.53 16.81
C VAL A 73 -12.01 3.75 18.25
N LYS A 74 -13.25 4.19 18.46
CA LYS A 74 -13.80 4.31 19.81
C LYS A 74 -14.13 2.92 20.34
N ILE A 75 -13.72 2.65 21.58
CA ILE A 75 -13.91 1.36 22.26
C ILE A 75 -15.15 1.46 23.16
N ASP A 76 -15.99 0.43 23.15
CA ASP A 76 -17.09 0.34 24.11
C ASP A 76 -16.61 0.16 25.56
N PRO A 77 -17.34 0.68 26.56
CA PRO A 77 -16.90 0.69 27.95
C PRO A 77 -16.65 -0.71 28.53
N ILE A 78 -17.47 -1.70 28.14
CA ILE A 78 -17.33 -3.10 28.57
C ILE A 78 -16.00 -3.69 28.07
N LEU A 79 -15.65 -3.39 26.81
CA LEU A 79 -14.40 -3.85 26.20
C LEU A 79 -13.18 -3.10 26.77
N ALA A 80 -13.34 -1.82 27.11
CA ALA A 80 -12.31 -1.01 27.76
C ALA A 80 -11.99 -1.53 29.18
N GLU A 81 -13.02 -1.91 29.95
CA GLU A 81 -12.86 -2.53 31.27
C GLU A 81 -12.07 -3.85 31.18
N PHE A 82 -12.39 -4.70 30.20
CA PHE A 82 -11.67 -5.95 29.97
C PHE A 82 -10.19 -5.73 29.61
N LEU A 83 -9.90 -4.72 28.79
CA LEU A 83 -8.54 -4.39 28.37
C LEU A 83 -7.77 -3.54 29.40
N ASN A 84 -8.41 -3.14 30.51
CA ASN A 84 -7.91 -2.17 31.49
C ASN A 84 -7.43 -0.85 30.86
N VAL A 85 -8.25 -0.30 29.95
CA VAL A 85 -7.98 0.96 29.24
C VAL A 85 -9.08 1.96 29.58
N ASN A 86 -8.78 3.26 29.44
CA ASN A 86 -9.79 4.29 29.65
C ASN A 86 -10.92 4.17 28.61
N PRO A 87 -12.21 4.29 29.01
CA PRO A 87 -13.35 4.15 28.10
C PRO A 87 -13.43 5.27 27.04
N ASN A 88 -12.74 6.39 27.26
CA ASN A 88 -12.67 7.51 26.31
C ASN A 88 -11.42 7.45 25.41
N GLU A 89 -10.61 6.41 25.51
CA GLU A 89 -9.41 6.26 24.71
C GLU A 89 -9.72 5.66 23.34
N TYR A 90 -9.00 6.13 22.32
CA TYR A 90 -9.13 5.63 20.97
C TYR A 90 -7.99 4.66 20.67
N MET A 91 -8.33 3.46 20.22
CA MET A 91 -7.36 2.42 19.91
C MET A 91 -7.61 1.85 18.52
N PRO A 92 -6.55 1.53 17.75
CA PRO A 92 -6.72 0.84 16.49
C PRO A 92 -7.24 -0.58 16.72
N ARG A 93 -8.11 -1.05 15.82
CA ARG A 93 -8.69 -2.40 15.87
C ARG A 93 -7.63 -3.51 15.93
N THR A 94 -6.47 -3.29 15.31
CA THR A 94 -5.35 -4.24 15.34
C THR A 94 -4.81 -4.47 16.75
N GLU A 95 -4.75 -3.43 17.57
CA GLU A 95 -4.22 -3.51 18.94
C GLU A 95 -5.23 -4.22 19.85
N VAL A 96 -6.52 -3.87 19.75
CA VAL A 96 -7.62 -4.56 20.45
C VAL A 96 -7.60 -6.06 20.14
N THR A 97 -7.52 -6.40 18.86
CA THR A 97 -7.49 -7.79 18.41
C THR A 97 -6.27 -8.54 18.97
N LYS A 98 -5.09 -7.89 18.97
CA LYS A 98 -3.85 -8.47 19.46
C LYS A 98 -3.92 -8.81 20.95
N ARG A 99 -4.36 -7.86 21.78
CA ARG A 99 -4.54 -8.06 23.23
C ARG A 99 -5.49 -9.20 23.55
N LEU A 100 -6.56 -9.32 22.76
CA LEU A 100 -7.53 -10.39 22.88
C LEU A 100 -6.94 -11.76 22.48
N THR A 101 -6.16 -11.83 21.40
CA THR A 101 -5.41 -13.05 21.04
C THR A 101 -4.45 -13.47 22.15
N GLU A 102 -3.74 -12.51 22.72
CA GLU A 102 -2.78 -12.74 23.82
C GLU A 102 -3.51 -13.27 25.05
N TYR A 103 -4.65 -12.68 25.42
CA TYR A 103 -5.48 -13.19 26.51
C TYR A 103 -5.90 -14.65 26.31
N ILE A 104 -6.45 -14.98 25.13
CA ILE A 104 -6.92 -16.33 24.80
C ILE A 104 -5.77 -17.34 24.87
N LYS A 105 -4.55 -16.95 24.46
CA LYS A 105 -3.35 -17.79 24.52
C LYS A 105 -2.83 -17.94 25.95
N ASN A 106 -2.77 -16.86 26.71
CA ASN A 106 -2.24 -16.86 28.08
C ASN A 106 -3.13 -17.69 29.03
N ASN A 107 -4.44 -17.71 28.76
CA ASN A 107 -5.40 -18.50 29.53
C ASN A 107 -5.63 -19.90 28.95
N SER A 108 -4.88 -20.31 27.92
CA SER A 108 -5.00 -21.62 27.26
C SER A 108 -6.43 -21.97 26.85
N LEU A 109 -7.21 -20.99 26.37
CA LEU A 109 -8.62 -21.16 25.99
C LEU A 109 -8.80 -21.79 24.59
N GLN A 110 -7.70 -22.10 23.91
CA GLN A 110 -7.73 -22.70 22.57
C GLN A 110 -8.06 -24.19 22.65
N CYS A 111 -8.92 -24.67 21.75
CA CYS A 111 -9.19 -26.10 21.65
C CYS A 111 -7.98 -26.82 21.01
N GLU A 112 -7.49 -27.88 21.65
CA GLU A 112 -6.36 -28.68 21.12
C GLU A 112 -6.72 -29.39 19.80
N ASP A 113 -7.97 -29.89 19.70
CA ASP A 113 -8.48 -30.57 18.51
C ASP A 113 -8.60 -29.63 17.31
N ASN A 114 -8.90 -28.35 17.56
CA ASN A 114 -9.14 -27.38 16.50
C ASN A 114 -8.68 -25.98 16.91
N LYS A 115 -7.44 -25.62 16.56
CA LYS A 115 -6.81 -24.32 16.84
C LYS A 115 -7.51 -23.11 16.21
N LYS A 116 -8.56 -23.34 15.40
CA LYS A 116 -9.42 -22.28 14.85
C LYS A 116 -10.53 -21.86 15.83
N LEU A 117 -10.78 -22.68 16.85
CA LEU A 117 -11.83 -22.50 17.84
C LEU A 117 -11.21 -22.24 19.23
N PHE A 118 -11.94 -21.50 20.05
CA PHE A 118 -11.60 -21.28 21.44
C PHE A 118 -12.88 -21.24 22.28
N VAL A 119 -12.75 -21.63 23.54
CA VAL A 119 -13.85 -21.61 24.52
C VAL A 119 -13.88 -20.24 25.19
N CYS A 120 -15.04 -19.61 25.20
CA CYS A 120 -15.20 -18.33 25.88
C CYS A 120 -15.34 -18.53 27.40
N ASP A 121 -14.46 -17.86 28.15
CA ASP A 121 -14.56 -17.76 29.60
C ASP A 121 -15.61 -16.72 30.02
N GLU A 122 -15.83 -16.56 31.32
CA GLU A 122 -16.81 -15.62 31.87
C GLU A 122 -16.56 -14.17 31.44
N LYS A 123 -15.28 -13.77 31.34
CA LYS A 123 -14.91 -12.39 30.98
C LYS A 123 -15.16 -12.12 29.50
N LEU A 124 -14.77 -13.03 28.62
CA LEU A 124 -15.01 -12.94 27.18
C LEU A 124 -16.50 -13.06 26.86
N ALA A 125 -17.22 -13.93 27.55
CA ALA A 125 -18.66 -14.08 27.44
C ALA A 125 -19.39 -12.76 27.76
N LYS A 126 -18.98 -12.07 28.83
CA LYS A 126 -19.52 -10.74 29.20
C LYS A 126 -19.25 -9.67 28.14
N VAL A 127 -18.06 -9.70 27.52
CA VAL A 127 -17.68 -8.73 26.47
C VAL A 127 -18.43 -8.98 25.17
N PHE A 128 -18.58 -10.24 24.74
CA PHE A 128 -19.26 -10.58 23.48
C PHE A 128 -20.77 -10.74 23.62
N SER A 129 -21.29 -10.70 24.85
CA SER A 129 -22.70 -10.96 25.18
C SER A 129 -23.16 -12.34 24.70
N ILE A 130 -22.39 -13.38 25.03
CA ILE A 130 -22.68 -14.79 24.72
C ILE A 130 -22.60 -15.65 25.98
N ASP A 131 -23.07 -16.89 25.91
CA ASP A 131 -23.01 -17.82 27.03
C ASP A 131 -21.58 -18.32 27.32
N VAL A 132 -21.28 -18.51 28.61
CA VAL A 132 -20.01 -19.05 29.08
C VAL A 132 -19.84 -20.48 28.60
N GLY A 133 -18.64 -20.84 28.13
CA GLY A 133 -18.35 -22.16 27.58
C GLY A 133 -18.72 -22.34 26.11
N THR A 134 -19.31 -21.33 25.47
CA THR A 134 -19.57 -21.36 24.03
C THR A 134 -18.25 -21.42 23.27
N GLN A 135 -18.12 -22.38 22.36
CA GLN A 135 -17.00 -22.43 21.43
C GLN A 135 -17.22 -21.43 20.31
N THR A 136 -16.27 -20.53 20.10
CA THR A 136 -16.34 -19.52 19.04
C THR A 136 -15.11 -19.56 18.14
N ASN A 137 -15.27 -19.02 16.93
CA ASN A 137 -14.18 -18.89 15.97
C ASN A 137 -13.59 -17.47 15.99
N TRP A 138 -12.33 -17.35 15.60
CA TRP A 138 -11.68 -16.06 15.33
C TRP A 138 -12.50 -15.13 14.44
N PHE A 139 -13.21 -15.67 13.44
CA PHE A 139 -14.06 -14.86 12.57
C PHE A 139 -15.29 -14.27 13.27
N GLU A 140 -15.90 -15.03 14.17
CA GLU A 140 -17.05 -14.57 14.97
C GLU A 140 -16.61 -13.52 15.98
N MET A 141 -15.46 -13.74 16.63
CA MET A 141 -14.82 -12.75 17.49
C MET A 141 -14.61 -11.42 16.75
N GLN A 142 -14.15 -11.46 15.50
CA GLN A 142 -14.03 -10.25 14.68
C GLN A 142 -15.39 -9.58 14.38
N LYS A 143 -16.48 -10.35 14.24
CA LYS A 143 -17.83 -9.80 14.09
C LYS A 143 -18.32 -9.13 15.37
N PHE A 144 -18.08 -9.73 16.55
CA PHE A 144 -18.43 -9.14 17.84
C PHE A 144 -17.67 -7.83 18.06
N LEU A 145 -16.36 -7.82 17.82
CA LEU A 145 -15.55 -6.60 17.87
C LEU A 145 -16.04 -5.52 16.90
N ALA A 146 -16.53 -5.88 15.71
CA ALA A 146 -17.06 -4.90 14.78
C ALA A 146 -18.33 -4.19 15.30
N LYS A 147 -19.09 -4.84 16.20
CA LYS A 147 -20.26 -4.24 16.86
C LYS A 147 -19.86 -3.34 18.03
N LEU A 148 -18.81 -3.73 18.77
CA LEU A 148 -18.32 -3.04 19.96
C LEU A 148 -17.37 -1.86 19.67
N LEU A 149 -16.99 -1.69 18.40
CA LEU A 149 -16.02 -0.69 17.97
C LEU A 149 -16.66 0.27 16.98
N THR A 150 -16.72 1.56 17.33
CA THR A 150 -17.32 2.60 16.48
C THR A 150 -16.25 3.45 15.80
N SER A 151 -16.25 3.46 14.47
CA SER A 151 -15.29 4.26 13.69
C SER A 151 -15.67 5.73 13.74
N VAL A 152 -14.69 6.59 14.06
CA VAL A 152 -14.86 8.05 14.20
C VAL A 152 -15.45 8.71 12.96
N LYS A 153 -15.30 8.13 11.75
CA LYS A 153 -15.95 8.63 10.52
C LYS A 153 -17.49 8.56 10.57
N LYS A 154 -18.05 7.60 11.29
CA LYS A 154 -19.51 7.40 11.42
C LYS A 154 -20.13 8.34 12.45
N ASP A 155 -19.38 8.71 13.49
CA ASP A 155 -19.87 9.59 14.57
C ASP A 155 -20.17 11.02 14.11
N VAL A 156 -19.53 11.48 13.02
CA VAL A 156 -19.77 12.81 12.43
C VAL A 156 -21.07 12.85 11.62
N ALA A 157 -21.60 11.70 11.16
CA ALA A 157 -22.82 11.65 10.37
C ALA A 157 -24.12 11.62 11.20
N ASN A 158 -24.04 11.48 12.54
CA ASN A 158 -25.20 11.29 13.40
C ASN A 158 -25.31 12.34 14.54
N LYS A 159 -24.69 13.52 14.36
CA LYS A 159 -24.66 14.61 15.35
C LYS A 159 -25.16 15.97 14.80
N ASP A 160 -26.16 15.94 13.92
CA ASP A 160 -26.93 17.14 13.54
C ASP A 160 -28.35 17.08 14.13
N ALA A 161 -28.44 16.94 15.45
CA ALA A 161 -29.66 17.14 16.21
C ALA A 161 -29.30 17.62 17.63
N GLY A 162 -29.29 18.96 17.78
CA GLY A 162 -29.33 19.80 19.00
C GLY A 162 -28.79 19.25 20.32
N ASN A 163 -27.92 19.94 21.07
CA ASN A 163 -28.10 21.31 21.52
C ASN A 163 -26.82 21.78 22.24
N ALA A 164 -26.40 23.04 22.04
CA ALA A 164 -25.42 23.75 22.86
C ALA A 164 -26.16 24.52 23.97
N PRO A 165 -25.56 24.77 25.15
CA PRO A 165 -24.95 26.09 25.41
C PRO A 165 -23.63 26.00 26.23
N THR A 166 -22.54 26.63 25.79
CA THR A 166 -22.01 27.95 26.25
C THR A 166 -21.88 28.14 27.77
N ASN A 167 -20.63 28.25 28.27
CA ASN A 167 -20.12 29.48 28.90
C ASN A 167 -18.64 29.34 29.32
N ALA A 168 -17.81 30.23 28.75
CA ALA A 168 -16.51 30.63 29.28
C ALA A 168 -16.70 31.74 30.33
N PRO A 169 -15.77 31.92 31.27
CA PRO A 169 -14.89 33.09 31.19
C PRO A 169 -13.43 32.74 31.55
N ALA A 170 -12.44 33.09 30.73
CA ALA A 170 -11.74 34.38 30.76
C ALA A 170 -11.10 34.70 32.12
N ASN A 171 -9.80 34.42 32.26
CA ASN A 171 -8.86 35.28 32.98
C ASN A 171 -7.41 34.96 32.59
N ALA A 172 -6.83 35.84 31.78
CA ALA A 172 -5.39 36.13 31.69
C ALA A 172 -5.20 37.56 32.22
N PRO A 173 -4.07 37.89 32.85
CA PRO A 173 -3.05 38.64 32.08
C PRO A 173 -1.60 38.21 32.45
N ALA A 174 -0.70 38.15 31.45
CA ALA A 174 0.43 39.09 31.21
C ALA A 174 1.44 39.19 32.38
N ASN A 175 2.77 39.15 32.24
CA ASN A 175 3.67 39.52 31.15
C ASN A 175 5.10 39.14 31.59
N ALA A 176 5.97 38.66 30.70
CA ALA A 176 7.42 38.97 30.70
C ALA A 176 8.10 38.32 29.46
N PRO A 177 8.88 39.08 28.67
CA PRO A 177 9.43 38.65 27.37
C PRO A 177 10.90 38.23 27.43
N ALA A 178 11.29 37.30 26.54
CA ALA A 178 12.56 37.18 25.79
C ALA A 178 12.78 35.70 25.44
N PRO A 179 13.11 35.37 24.18
CA PRO A 179 14.54 35.18 23.90
C PRO A 179 14.96 35.60 22.48
N ALA A 180 16.11 36.27 22.40
CA ALA A 180 16.89 36.37 21.17
C ALA A 180 18.20 35.60 21.36
N PRO A 181 18.44 34.52 20.61
CA PRO A 181 19.80 34.02 20.43
C PRO A 181 20.30 34.37 19.00
N ALA A 182 21.27 35.28 18.94
CA ALA A 182 22.30 35.28 17.89
C ALA A 182 23.47 34.39 18.36
N PRO A 183 24.55 34.17 17.59
CA PRO A 183 24.75 34.09 16.14
C PRO A 183 25.44 32.76 15.74
N ALA A 184 25.60 32.55 14.42
CA ALA A 184 26.34 31.44 13.81
C ALA A 184 27.80 31.31 14.29
N PRO A 185 28.35 30.08 14.40
CA PRO A 185 29.79 29.88 14.40
C PRO A 185 30.33 29.68 12.97
N ALA A 186 31.34 30.50 12.65
CA ALA A 186 32.16 30.51 11.45
C ALA A 186 33.03 29.23 11.29
N PRO A 187 33.60 28.97 10.10
CA PRO A 187 34.37 27.76 9.81
C PRO A 187 35.84 27.91 10.28
N VAL A 188 36.43 26.81 10.76
CA VAL A 188 37.88 26.71 10.95
C VAL A 188 38.48 25.62 10.03
N PRO A 189 39.56 25.94 9.29
CA PRO A 189 40.24 25.02 8.38
C PRO A 189 41.49 24.38 9.02
N GLY A 190 41.91 23.24 8.48
CA GLY A 190 43.34 22.96 8.24
C GLY A 190 44.04 21.88 9.08
N GLY A 191 44.69 20.97 8.35
CA GLY A 191 45.90 20.21 8.76
C GLY A 191 45.64 18.79 9.29
N GLU A 192 46.37 17.74 8.93
CA GLU A 192 47.46 17.51 7.98
C GLU A 192 47.65 15.98 7.88
N ALA A 193 48.18 15.51 6.76
CA ALA A 193 48.37 14.11 6.41
C ALA A 193 49.47 13.39 7.22
N SER A 194 49.40 12.05 7.32
CA SER A 194 50.60 11.19 7.23
C SER A 194 50.27 9.72 6.97
N LYS A 195 51.02 9.16 6.00
CA LYS A 195 51.00 7.79 5.48
C LYS A 195 52.01 6.92 6.26
N LYS A 196 51.75 5.63 6.51
CA LYS A 196 52.69 4.51 6.17
C LYS A 196 52.22 3.11 6.62
N LYS A 197 52.52 2.17 5.71
CA LYS A 197 52.62 0.70 5.80
C LYS A 197 53.27 0.19 7.09
N LEU A 198 52.94 -1.04 7.55
CA LEU A 198 53.79 -2.25 7.43
C LEU A 198 53.15 -3.48 8.14
N LYS A 199 53.60 -4.67 7.71
CA LYS A 199 53.16 -6.07 7.93
C LYS A 199 53.60 -6.73 9.25
N LYS A 200 52.90 -7.79 9.70
CA LYS A 200 53.36 -9.13 10.20
C LYS A 200 52.16 -9.89 10.80
N ALA A 201 51.78 -11.12 10.42
CA ALA A 201 52.40 -12.46 10.55
C ALA A 201 52.23 -13.11 11.94
N ALA A 202 51.89 -14.42 11.91
CA ALA A 202 51.70 -15.41 12.99
C ALA A 202 50.37 -15.27 13.76
N VAL A 203 49.59 -16.33 14.02
CA VAL A 203 49.83 -17.78 14.15
C VAL A 203 48.75 -18.57 13.40
#